data_AF-A0A542IAT2-F1
#
_entry.id   AF-A0A542IAT2-F1
#
_cell.length_a   1.000
_cell.length_b   1.000
_cell.length_c   1.000
_cell.angle_alpha   90.00
_cell.angle_beta   90.00
_cell.angle_gamma   90.00
#
_symmetry.space_group_name_H-M   'P 1'
#
loop_
_entity.id
_entity.type
_entity.pdbx_description
1 polymer ?
#
loop_
_entity_poly.entity_id
_entity_poly.type
_entity_poly.pdbx_seq_one_letter_code
_entity_poly.pdbx_strand_id
1 'polypeptide(L)'
;MVLAEMLRPPLDEFLTGELDDSVCAQLLTAIEQLQTGRRYFTYNAFNVLLDAELDTATVEDEFDVDRQTTVALNEFRTLLRFLKGS
;
A
#
# COMPACT_ATOMS: atom_id res chain seq x y z
N MET A 1 18.06 1.42 16.34
CA MET A 1 18.42 0.82 15.04
C MET A 1 17.29 1.14 14.07
N VAL A 2 17.43 2.28 13.40
CA VAL A 2 17.41 2.46 11.93
C VAL A 2 15.98 2.59 11.37
N LEU A 3 15.36 3.75 11.58
CA LEU A 3 14.17 4.22 10.84
C LEU A 3 14.58 4.89 9.51
N ALA A 4 15.79 4.59 9.01
CA ALA A 4 16.43 5.19 7.85
C ALA A 4 16.85 4.16 6.80
N GLU A 5 16.24 2.97 6.81
CA GLU A 5 16.43 1.97 5.76
C GLU A 5 15.42 2.23 4.63
N MET A 6 15.91 3.00 3.65
CA MET A 6 15.38 3.18 2.29
C MET A 6 13.97 3.76 2.21
N LEU A 7 13.88 5.06 1.95
CA LEU A 7 12.66 5.63 1.37
C LEU A 7 12.33 4.86 0.08
N ARG A 8 11.11 4.32 -0.02
CA ARG A 8 10.56 3.57 -1.15
C ARG A 8 9.44 4.36 -1.83
N PRO A 9 9.71 5.54 -2.39
CA PRO A 9 8.69 6.25 -3.17
C PRO A 9 8.22 5.36 -4.34
N PRO A 10 6.92 5.29 -4.64
CA PRO A 10 5.84 6.11 -4.08
C PRO A 10 5.18 5.57 -2.79
N LEU A 11 5.55 4.39 -2.28
CA LEU A 11 4.93 3.76 -1.11
C LEU A 11 4.96 4.66 0.14
N ASP A 12 6.12 5.24 0.48
CA ASP A 12 6.20 6.08 1.68
C ASP A 12 5.43 7.40 1.53
N GLU A 13 5.35 7.94 0.31
CA GLU A 13 4.55 9.13 0.01
C GLU A 13 3.06 8.85 0.18
N PHE A 14 2.60 7.72 -0.35
CA PHE A 14 1.24 7.24 -0.14
C PHE A 14 0.92 7.05 1.36
N LEU A 15 1.79 6.35 2.09
CA LEU A 15 1.61 6.03 3.50
C LEU A 15 1.61 7.26 4.42
N THR A 16 2.32 8.33 4.05
CA THR A 16 2.44 9.55 4.89
C THR A 16 1.53 10.70 4.45
N GLY A 17 1.14 10.76 3.18
CA GLY A 17 0.34 11.84 2.61
C GLY A 17 -1.14 11.53 2.44
N GLU A 18 -1.47 10.33 1.96
CA GLU A 18 -2.81 9.98 1.47
C GLU A 18 -3.55 8.98 2.36
N LEU A 19 -2.82 8.35 3.29
CA LEU A 19 -3.38 7.32 4.16
C LEU A 19 -4.16 7.94 5.32
N ASP A 20 -5.45 8.20 5.11
CA ASP A 20 -6.38 8.49 6.21
C ASP A 20 -6.97 7.20 6.84
N ASP A 21 -7.67 7.35 7.97
CA ASP A 21 -8.29 6.24 8.70
C ASP A 21 -9.27 5.41 7.85
N SER A 22 -9.98 6.07 6.92
CA SER A 22 -10.93 5.44 6.01
C SER A 22 -10.22 4.61 4.95
N VAL A 23 -9.19 5.19 4.31
CA VAL A 23 -8.35 4.51 3.31
C VAL A 23 -7.65 3.31 3.95
N CYS A 24 -7.06 3.50 5.14
CA CYS A 24 -6.42 2.42 5.88
C CYS A 24 -7.41 1.28 6.22
N ALA A 25 -8.60 1.61 6.72
CA ALA A 25 -9.63 0.60 7.02
C ALA A 25 -10.11 -0.13 5.75
N GLN A 26 -10.29 0.59 4.65
CA GLN A 26 -10.69 0.02 3.36
C GLN A 26 -9.64 -0.96 2.84
N LEU A 27 -8.37 -0.58 2.84
CA LEU A 27 -7.27 -1.44 2.38
C LEU A 27 -7.09 -2.66 3.27
N LEU A 28 -7.13 -2.50 4.60
CA LEU A 28 -7.05 -3.64 5.52
C LEU A 28 -8.21 -4.63 5.30
N THR A 29 -9.43 -4.12 5.13
CA THR A 29 -10.61 -4.95 4.83
C THR A 29 -10.45 -5.65 3.48
N ALA A 30 -9.92 -4.95 2.48
CA ALA A 30 -9.68 -5.52 1.17
C ALA A 30 -8.65 -6.66 1.22
N ILE A 31 -7.53 -6.48 1.92
CA ILE A 31 -6.51 -7.51 2.13
C ILE A 31 -7.13 -8.73 2.84
N GLU A 32 -7.95 -8.52 3.88
CA GLU A 32 -8.57 -9.62 4.63
C GLU A 32 -9.59 -10.42 3.81
N GLN A 33 -10.26 -9.76 2.86
CA GLN A 33 -11.23 -10.40 1.97
C GLN A 33 -10.61 -10.97 0.69
N LEU A 34 -9.38 -10.60 0.37
CA LEU A 34 -8.72 -10.98 -0.88
C LEU A 34 -8.18 -12.41 -0.75
N GLN A 35 -9.01 -13.39 -1.12
CA GLN A 35 -8.61 -14.81 -1.14
C GLN A 35 -7.97 -15.22 -2.46
N THR A 36 -8.39 -14.62 -3.57
CA THR A 36 -7.89 -14.90 -4.92
C THR A 36 -7.99 -13.64 -5.79
N GLY A 37 -7.19 -13.60 -6.86
CA GLY A 37 -7.23 -12.54 -7.86
C GLY A 37 -6.62 -11.22 -7.38
N ARG A 38 -7.02 -10.14 -8.05
CA ARG A 38 -6.46 -8.81 -7.90
C ARG A 38 -7.54 -7.79 -7.55
N ARG A 39 -7.21 -6.82 -6.70
CA ARG A 39 -8.03 -5.64 -6.43
C ARG A 39 -7.21 -4.38 -6.62
N TYR A 40 -7.78 -3.40 -7.31
CA TYR A 40 -7.12 -2.15 -7.65
C TYR A 40 -7.91 -0.98 -7.06
N PHE A 41 -7.20 -0.04 -6.43
CA PHE A 41 -7.76 1.14 -5.79
C PHE A 41 -7.02 2.38 -6.27
N THR A 42 -7.74 3.48 -6.47
CA THR A 42 -7.16 4.78 -6.85
C THR A 42 -7.44 5.79 -5.74
N TYR A 43 -6.38 6.45 -5.28
CA TYR A 43 -6.39 7.44 -4.20
C TYR A 43 -5.58 8.67 -4.62
N ASN A 44 -6.27 9.73 -5.02
CA ASN A 44 -5.67 10.98 -5.46
C ASN A 44 -4.61 10.81 -6.55
N ALA A 45 -3.33 10.78 -6.18
CA ALA A 45 -2.20 10.64 -7.10
C ALA A 45 -1.59 9.22 -7.13
N PHE A 46 -2.15 8.28 -6.38
CA PHE A 46 -1.60 6.94 -6.23
C PHE A 46 -2.62 5.86 -6.55
N ASN A 47 -2.16 4.77 -7.14
CA ASN A 47 -2.93 3.54 -7.22
C ASN A 47 -2.32 2.46 -6.35
N VAL A 48 -3.19 1.61 -5.79
CA VAL A 48 -2.82 0.47 -4.97
C VAL A 48 -3.40 -0.79 -5.59
N LEU A 49 -2.51 -1.66 -6.07
CA LEU A 49 -2.83 -2.99 -6.56
C LEU A 49 -2.54 -4.02 -5.47
N LEU A 50 -3.56 -4.72 -5.02
CA LEU A 50 -3.44 -5.90 -4.17
C LEU A 50 -3.56 -7.15 -5.04
N ASP A 51 -2.55 -8.02 -5.01
CA ASP A 51 -2.49 -9.26 -5.78
C ASP A 51 -2.33 -10.45 -4.83
N ALA A 52 -3.39 -11.26 -4.67
CA ALA A 52 -3.35 -12.47 -3.84
C ALA A 52 -2.72 -13.67 -4.53
N GLU A 53 -2.59 -13.66 -5.86
CA GLU A 53 -1.91 -14.74 -6.58
C GLU A 53 -0.40 -14.64 -6.43
N LEU A 54 0.11 -13.41 -6.40
CA LEU A 54 1.53 -13.12 -6.19
C LEU A 54 1.88 -12.82 -4.72
N ASP A 55 0.87 -12.69 -3.84
CA ASP A 55 1.00 -12.26 -2.44
C ASP A 55 1.74 -10.92 -2.30
N THR A 56 1.37 -9.95 -3.15
CA THR A 56 2.00 -8.63 -3.20
C THR A 56 1.01 -7.48 -3.13
N ALA A 57 1.49 -6.33 -2.65
CA ALA A 57 0.86 -5.03 -2.83
C ALA A 57 1.80 -4.14 -3.65
N THR A 58 1.27 -3.48 -4.67
CA THR A 58 2.00 -2.49 -5.46
C THR A 58 1.35 -1.13 -5.27
N VAL A 59 2.17 -0.13 -4.93
CA VAL A 59 1.76 1.27 -4.94
C VAL A 59 2.45 1.93 -6.13
N GLU A 60 1.68 2.59 -6.97
CA GLU A 60 2.14 3.30 -8.16
C GLU A 60 1.68 4.76 -8.13
N ASP A 61 2.46 5.65 -8.73
CA ASP A 61 2.05 7.03 -9.00
C ASP A 61 1.20 7.05 -10.28
N GLU A 62 -0.01 7.62 -10.22
CA GLU A 62 -0.92 7.69 -11.36
C GLU A 62 -0.36 8.56 -12.50
N PHE A 63 0.48 9.54 -12.18
CA PHE A 63 1.04 10.48 -13.14
C PHE A 63 2.40 10.06 -13.69
N ASP A 64 3.06 9.09 -13.06
CA ASP A 64 4.36 8.57 -13.48
C ASP A 64 4.41 7.04 -13.33
N VAL A 65 4.13 6.36 -14.45
CA VAL A 65 4.04 4.89 -14.52
C VAL A 65 5.35 4.17 -14.22
N ASP A 66 6.50 4.86 -14.27
CA ASP A 66 7.79 4.29 -13.91
C ASP A 66 8.02 4.32 -12.38
N ARG A 67 7.20 5.08 -11.63
CA ARG A 67 7.25 5.15 -10.17
C ARG A 67 6.28 4.15 -9.56
N GLN A 68 6.79 2.96 -9.25
CA GLN A 68 6.05 1.96 -8.48
C GLN A 68 6.93 1.24 -7.45
N THR A 69 6.32 0.88 -6.33
CA THR A 69 6.93 0.07 -5.28
C THR A 69 6.05 -1.14 -5.04
N THR A 70 6.60 -2.33 -5.24
CA THR A 70 5.95 -3.60 -4.91
C THR A 70 6.56 -4.17 -3.62
N VAL A 71 5.70 -4.56 -2.69
CA VAL A 71 6.06 -5.19 -1.41
C VAL A 71 5.21 -6.42 -1.16
N ALA A 72 5.62 -7.27 -0.21
CA ALA A 72 4.81 -8.41 0.20
C ALA A 72 3.49 -7.93 0.83
N LEU A 73 2.37 -8.63 0.58
CA LEU A 73 1.05 -8.24 1.07
C LEU A 73 1.02 -8.17 2.62
N ASN A 74 1.70 -9.10 3.29
CA ASN A 74 1.82 -9.10 4.75
C ASN A 74 2.67 -7.93 5.29
N GLU A 75 3.69 -7.51 4.53
CA GLU A 75 4.49 -6.33 4.88
C GLU A 75 3.62 -5.07 4.77
N PHE A 76 2.92 -4.90 3.65
CA PHE A 76 1.99 -3.78 3.44
C PHE A 76 0.93 -3.71 4.54
N ARG A 77 0.33 -4.85 4.91
CA ARG A 77 -0.61 -4.94 6.04
C ARG A 77 0.00 -4.46 7.36
N THR A 78 1.27 -4.77 7.61
CA THR A 78 1.98 -4.34 8.83
C THR A 78 2.20 -2.83 8.83
N LEU A 79 2.57 -2.25 7.68
CA LEU A 79 2.74 -0.80 7.51
C LEU A 79 1.42 -0.05 7.76
N LEU A 80 0.32 -0.52 7.17
CA LEU A 80 -1.02 0.06 7.39
C LEU A 80 -1.42 0.06 8.88
N ARG A 81 -1.13 -1.01 9.61
CA ARG A 81 -1.45 -1.12 11.05
C ARG A 81 -0.58 -0.25 11.94
N PHE A 82 0.69 -0.11 11.60
CA PHE A 82 1.62 0.72 12.37
C PHE A 82 1.16 2.19 12.39
N LEU A 83 0.68 2.68 11.25
CA LEU A 83 0.20 4.05 11.09
C LEU A 83 -1.15 4.31 11.78
N LYS A 84 -2.03 3.32 11.84
CA LYS A 84 -3.30 3.40 12.58
C LYS A 84 -3.12 3.44 14.11
N GLY A 85 -1.98 2.97 14.62
CA GLY A 85 -1.70 2.83 16.05
C GLY A 85 -0.72 3.84 16.63
N SER A 86 -0.23 4.80 15.84
CA SER A 86 0.64 5.90 16.27
C SER A 86 -0.17 7.18 16.47
#